data_AF-A0A926RA35-F1
#
_entry.id   AF-A0A926RA35-F1
#
_cell.length_a   1.000
_cell.length_b   1.000
_cell.length_c   1.000
_cell.angle_alpha   90.00
_cell.angle_beta   90.00
_cell.angle_gamma   90.00
#
_symmetry.space_group_name_H-M   'P 1'
#
loop_
_entity.id
_entity.type
_entity.pdbx_description
1 polymer ?
#
loop_
_entity_poly.entity_id
_entity_poly.type
_entity_poly.pdbx_seq_one_letter_code
_entity_poly.pdbx_strand_id
1 'polypeptide(L)'
;ISEKIKSKNLLIFNDFGNEIKKTKEMSLILKKFEIFNSLIILDKLSKSKIEKSIRNIPNIKVTDINHFSAFDIVKFKKIVFTESSVKELEKRYS
;
A
#
# COMPACT_ATOMS: atom_id res chain seq x y z
N ILE A 1 -6.42 11.78 -4.93
CA ILE A 1 -5.05 11.74 -4.34
C ILE A 1 -4.70 13.09 -3.69
N SER A 2 -4.84 14.22 -4.39
CA SER A 2 -4.63 15.57 -3.82
C SER A 2 -5.36 15.80 -2.49
N GLU A 3 -6.63 15.37 -2.40
CA GLU A 3 -7.39 15.45 -1.15
C GLU A 3 -6.76 14.63 -0.01
N LYS A 4 -6.37 13.38 -0.26
CA LYS A 4 -5.72 12.50 0.73
C LYS A 4 -4.38 13.06 1.23
N ILE A 5 -3.65 13.79 0.37
CA ILE A 5 -2.42 14.51 0.75
C ILE A 5 -2.77 15.64 1.72
N LYS A 6 -3.78 16.46 1.40
CA LYS A 6 -4.28 17.51 2.30
C LYS A 6 -4.75 16.94 3.64
N SER A 7 -5.37 15.76 3.63
CA SER A 7 -5.84 15.08 4.84
C SER A 7 -4.73 14.36 5.64
N LYS A 8 -3.45 14.43 5.22
CA LYS A 8 -2.33 13.65 5.82
C LYS A 8 -2.60 12.14 5.93
N ASN A 9 -3.45 11.60 5.05
CA ASN A 9 -3.82 10.18 5.02
C ASN A 9 -2.99 9.37 4.03
N LEU A 10 -1.97 9.99 3.43
CA LEU A 10 -0.99 9.37 2.55
C LEU A 10 0.27 9.00 3.35
N LEU A 11 0.70 7.76 3.26
CA LEU A 11 1.97 7.27 3.81
C LEU A 11 2.84 6.74 2.68
N ILE A 12 4.14 7.03 2.74
CA ILE A 12 5.13 6.53 1.79
C ILE A 12 6.15 5.71 2.59
N PHE A 13 6.40 4.49 2.13
CA PHE A 13 7.37 3.57 2.72
C PHE A 13 8.49 3.27 1.73
N ASN A 14 9.63 2.85 2.27
CA ASN A 14 10.70 2.27 1.47
C ASN A 14 10.26 0.93 0.88
N ASP A 15 10.89 0.55 -0.22
CA ASP A 15 10.59 -0.69 -0.92
C ASP A 15 10.90 -1.93 -0.06
N PHE A 16 10.14 -3.00 -0.27
CA PHE A 16 10.32 -4.25 0.46
C PHE A 16 11.47 -5.07 -0.16
N GLY A 17 12.65 -4.97 0.47
CA GLY A 17 13.82 -5.78 0.11
C GLY A 17 13.60 -7.27 0.38
N ASN A 18 13.08 -7.60 1.57
CA ASN A 18 12.91 -8.97 2.05
C ASN A 18 11.50 -9.52 1.78
N GLU A 19 11.42 -10.84 1.58
CA GLU A 19 10.15 -11.55 1.42
C GLU A 19 9.49 -11.82 2.78
N ILE A 20 8.25 -11.40 2.96
CA ILE A 20 7.48 -11.61 4.19
C ILE A 20 6.30 -12.51 3.86
N LYS A 21 6.40 -13.79 4.24
CA LYS A 21 5.35 -14.80 3.97
C LYS A 21 4.32 -14.92 5.09
N LYS A 22 4.67 -14.54 6.31
CA LYS A 22 3.82 -14.74 7.50
C LYS A 22 2.90 -13.54 7.75
N THR A 23 1.59 -13.79 7.77
CA THR A 23 0.56 -12.79 8.09
C THR A 23 0.73 -12.21 9.51
N LYS A 24 1.18 -13.01 10.48
CA LYS A 24 1.39 -12.54 11.86
C LYS A 24 2.47 -11.44 11.93
N GLU A 25 3.59 -11.64 11.24
CA GLU A 25 4.67 -10.67 11.18
C GLU A 25 4.21 -9.39 10.49
N MET A 26 3.50 -9.52 9.37
CA MET A 26 2.97 -8.36 8.66
C MET A 26 1.91 -7.60 9.47
N SER A 27 1.05 -8.30 10.21
CA SER A 27 0.08 -7.67 11.11
C SER A 27 0.74 -6.85 12.21
N LEU A 28 1.86 -7.32 12.77
CA LEU A 28 2.62 -6.55 13.77
C LEU A 28 3.21 -5.27 13.18
N ILE A 29 3.77 -5.35 11.96
CA ILE A 29 4.29 -4.19 11.23
C ILE A 29 3.17 -3.18 10.99
N LEU A 30 2.05 -3.63 10.43
CA LEU A 30 0.90 -2.77 10.13
C LEU A 30 0.30 -2.12 11.37
N LYS A 31 0.25 -2.84 12.51
CA LYS A 31 -0.15 -2.29 13.81
C LYS A 31 0.81 -1.22 14.30
N LYS A 32 2.13 -1.43 14.18
CA LYS A 32 3.15 -0.47 14.60
C LYS A 32 3.06 0.86 13.86
N PHE A 33 2.63 0.83 12.60
CA PHE A 33 2.43 2.02 11.76
C PHE A 33 0.98 2.51 11.71
N GLU A 34 0.09 1.93 12.54
CA GLU A 34 -1.33 2.28 12.62
C GLU A 34 -2.07 2.21 11.27
N ILE A 35 -1.77 1.17 10.49
CA ILE A 35 -2.33 0.89 9.16
C ILE A 35 -3.46 -0.14 9.33
N PHE A 36 -4.65 0.32 9.70
CA PHE A 36 -5.80 -0.54 10.00
C PHE A 36 -6.89 -0.56 8.92
N ASN A 37 -7.09 0.54 8.20
CA ASN A 37 -8.09 0.65 7.13
C ASN A 37 -7.47 1.37 5.94
N SER A 38 -6.72 0.60 5.14
CA SER A 38 -5.74 1.17 4.22
C SER A 38 -5.66 0.44 2.89
N LEU A 39 -5.50 1.23 1.84
CA LEU A 39 -5.11 0.74 0.52
C LEU A 39 -3.59 0.80 0.41
N ILE A 40 -2.94 -0.32 0.12
CA ILE A 40 -1.50 -0.42 -0.09
C ILE A 40 -1.25 -0.60 -1.59
N ILE A 41 -0.55 0.35 -2.19
CA ILE A 41 -0.18 0.37 -3.59
C ILE A 41 1.32 0.07 -3.68
N LEU A 42 1.65 -0.99 -4.39
CA LEU A 42 3.00 -1.52 -4.49
C LEU A 42 3.43 -1.62 -5.96
N ASP A 43 4.74 -1.68 -6.16
CA ASP A 43 5.36 -2.15 -7.39
C ASP A 43 5.20 -3.67 -7.51
N LYS A 44 5.33 -4.16 -8.74
CA LYS A 44 5.11 -5.59 -9.07
C LYS A 44 6.04 -6.51 -8.28
N LEU A 45 7.28 -6.09 -8.02
CA LEU A 45 8.28 -6.89 -7.29
C LEU A 45 7.94 -6.94 -5.80
N SER A 46 7.74 -5.79 -5.15
CA SER A 46 7.35 -5.76 -3.74
C SER A 46 6.04 -6.48 -3.50
N LYS A 47 5.05 -6.32 -4.38
CA LYS A 47 3.77 -7.03 -4.28
C LYS A 47 3.99 -8.54 -4.20
N SER A 48 4.76 -9.13 -5.12
CA SER A 48 5.01 -10.58 -5.13
C SER A 48 5.55 -11.11 -3.79
N LYS A 49 6.35 -10.29 -3.08
CA LYS A 49 7.02 -10.63 -1.83
C LYS A 49 6.13 -10.55 -0.60
N ILE A 50 5.13 -9.66 -0.60
CA ILE A 50 4.33 -9.35 0.60
C ILE A 50 2.82 -9.60 0.42
N GLU A 51 2.34 -9.79 -0.81
CA GLU A 51 0.91 -9.96 -1.07
C GLU A 51 0.32 -11.15 -0.30
N LYS A 52 1.03 -12.28 -0.24
CA LYS A 52 0.58 -13.48 0.48
C LYS A 52 0.41 -13.22 1.97
N SER A 53 1.28 -12.42 2.59
CA SER A 53 1.16 -12.14 4.03
C SER A 53 0.06 -11.12 4.34
N ILE A 54 -0.23 -10.19 3.43
CA ILE A 54 -1.24 -9.15 3.65
C ILE A 54 -2.67 -9.62 3.29
N ARG A 55 -2.83 -10.50 2.29
CA ARG A 55 -4.15 -10.85 1.73
C ARG A 55 -5.20 -11.31 2.75
N ASN A 56 -4.77 -11.93 3.85
CA ASN A 56 -5.67 -12.42 4.91
C ASN A 56 -5.96 -11.38 6.01
N ILE A 57 -5.42 -10.16 5.92
CA ILE A 57 -5.61 -9.12 6.93
C ILE A 57 -6.87 -8.31 6.58
N PRO A 58 -7.89 -8.26 7.46
CA PRO A 58 -9.11 -7.54 7.18
C PRO A 58 -8.87 -6.03 7.07
N ASN A 59 -9.74 -5.35 6.33
CA ASN A 59 -9.70 -3.88 6.12
C ASN A 59 -8.43 -3.35 5.43
N ILE A 60 -7.62 -4.24 4.85
CA ILE A 60 -6.43 -3.87 4.08
C ILE A 60 -6.56 -4.48 2.69
N LYS A 61 -6.32 -3.66 1.68
CA LYS A 61 -6.27 -4.10 0.28
C LYS A 61 -4.91 -3.80 -0.30
N VAL A 62 -4.36 -4.76 -1.04
CA VAL A 62 -3.10 -4.61 -1.78
C VAL A 62 -3.40 -4.57 -3.26
N THR A 63 -2.86 -3.58 -3.97
CA THR A 63 -3.03 -3.42 -5.41
C THR A 63 -1.73 -2.99 -6.08
N ASP A 64 -1.62 -3.23 -7.38
CA ASP A 64 -0.56 -2.64 -8.19
C ASP A 64 -0.91 -1.21 -8.59
N ILE A 65 0.09 -0.43 -9.01
CA ILE A 65 -0.06 0.90 -9.62
C ILE A 65 -0.99 0.88 -10.85
N ASN A 66 -1.04 -0.24 -11.57
CA ASN A 66 -1.86 -0.36 -12.77
C ASN A 66 -3.33 -0.77 -12.48
N HIS A 67 -3.62 -1.30 -11.29
CA HIS A 67 -4.90 -1.98 -11.01
C HIS A 67 -5.70 -1.37 -9.84
N PHE A 68 -5.32 -0.19 -9.33
CA PHE A 68 -6.12 0.48 -8.30
C PHE A 68 -7.30 1.26 -8.92
N SER A 69 -8.45 1.25 -8.25
CA SER A 69 -9.63 2.01 -8.67
C SER A 69 -9.79 3.29 -7.87
N ALA A 70 -10.40 4.31 -8.48
CA ALA A 70 -10.83 5.51 -7.77
C ALA A 70 -11.78 5.18 -6.60
N PHE A 71 -12.59 4.13 -6.74
CA PHE A 71 -13.47 3.66 -5.67
C PHE A 71 -12.68 3.19 -4.44
N ASP A 72 -11.59 2.46 -4.64
CA ASP A 72 -10.75 2.00 -3.53
C ASP A 72 -10.09 3.17 -2.81
N ILE A 73 -9.60 4.17 -3.56
CA ILE A 73 -9.00 5.39 -3.01
C ILE A 73 -9.96 6.13 -2.06
N VAL A 74 -11.25 6.17 -2.41
CA VAL A 74 -12.28 6.82 -1.59
C VAL A 74 -12.68 5.93 -0.40
N LYS A 75 -12.86 4.62 -0.63
CA LYS A 75 -13.28 3.65 0.39
C LYS A 75 -12.32 3.54 1.57
N PHE A 76 -11.01 3.49 1.30
CA PHE A 76 -10.01 3.31 2.35
C PHE A 76 -9.65 4.65 2.99
N LYS A 77 -9.44 4.65 4.31
CA LYS A 77 -9.11 5.87 5.05
C LYS A 77 -7.71 6.35 4.70
N LYS A 78 -6.71 5.47 4.87
CA LYS A 78 -5.31 5.74 4.55
C LYS A 78 -4.90 5.09 3.22
N ILE A 79 -3.92 5.69 2.55
CA ILE A 79 -3.30 5.14 1.36
C ILE A 79 -1.81 5.05 1.60
N VAL A 80 -1.23 3.90 1.29
CA VAL A 80 0.17 3.59 1.51
C VAL A 80 0.81 3.31 0.16
N PHE A 81 1.90 3.99 -0.15
CA PHE A 81 2.71 3.77 -1.33
C PHE A 81 4.11 3.32 -0.95
N THR A 82 4.79 2.59 -1.84
CA THR A 82 6.25 2.48 -1.79
C THR A 82 6.93 3.55 -2.65
N GLU A 83 8.19 3.88 -2.35
CA GLU A 83 8.96 4.85 -3.12
C GLU A 83 9.01 4.51 -4.62
N SER A 84 9.25 3.24 -4.97
CA SER A 84 9.21 2.79 -6.38
C SER A 84 7.84 3.01 -7.00
N SER A 85 6.76 2.78 -6.25
CA SER A 85 5.39 2.96 -6.71
C SER A 85 5.06 4.41 -7.01
N VAL A 86 5.55 5.34 -6.19
CA VAL A 86 5.37 6.78 -6.42
C VAL A 86 6.08 7.20 -7.71
N LYS A 87 7.32 6.76 -7.91
CA LYS A 87 8.08 7.08 -9.13
C LYS A 87 7.41 6.55 -10.40
N GLU A 88 6.86 5.35 -10.36
CA GLU A 88 6.12 4.77 -11.49
C GLU A 88 4.78 5.51 -11.72
N LEU A 89 4.11 5.94 -10.66
CA LEU A 89 2.91 6.76 -10.75
C LEU A 89 3.21 8.13 -11.38
N GLU A 90 4.27 8.80 -10.96
CA GLU A 90 4.68 10.11 -11.50
C GLU A 90 5.00 10.03 -13.00
N LYS A 91 5.68 8.96 -13.44
CA LYS A 91 5.97 8.74 -14.87
C LYS A 91 4.71 8.54 -15.71
N ARG A 92 3.64 7.98 -15.13
CA ARG A 92 2.39 7.72 -15.84
C ARG A 92 1.56 8.98 -16.08
N TYR A 93 1.68 9.96 -15.18
CA TYR A 93 0.90 11.19 -15.20
C TYR A 93 1.75 12.46 -15.48
N SER A 94 3.03 12.29 -15.82
CA SER A 94 3.86 13.30 -16.50
C SER A 94 3.56 13.29 -18.00
#